data_AF-A0A963UJH0-F1
#
_entry.id   AF-A0A963UJH0-F1
#
_cell.length_a   1.000
_cell.length_b   1.000
_cell.length_c   1.000
_cell.angle_alpha   90.00
_cell.angle_beta   90.00
_cell.angle_gamma   90.00
#
_symmetry.space_group_name_H-M   'P 1'
#
loop_
_entity.id
_entity.type
_entity.pdbx_description
1 polymer ?
#
loop_
_entity_poly.entity_id
_entity_poly.type
_entity_poly.pdbx_seq_one_letter_code
_entity_poly.pdbx_strand_id
1 'polypeptide(L)'
;MDPVLLRVCLYFMLAYALSWFGIAGNWIWPSPGWPTPINPLGPLLAAPLLLWMLDGRAAMGAWWRRISTVRAPIRIYALAFFVPLAIIGAAVLLSRAVGTPAGPLPAYSAGDWLMGIPLVAVFGPAPEESGFRGLAQHELQQILSPFAAALWIGAGVAIWHIPLFLLDDLPPVISVTLLAVSVVYAWLFIAGGSIWPLVTLHFVQNYFGGQYFGRMFAPKDSHVWLGFLTLFYAIWVAILLWKCGPALGLRQGEVLPSSIPRQLK
;
A
#
# COMPACT_ATOMS: atom_id res chain seq x y z
N MET A 1 14.15 -14.22 -18.39
CA MET A 1 13.58 -13.59 -17.19
C MET A 1 12.74 -14.65 -16.49
N ASP A 2 12.84 -14.77 -15.16
CA ASP A 2 12.04 -15.73 -14.38
C ASP A 2 10.53 -15.52 -14.66
N PRO A 3 9.72 -16.59 -14.87
CA PRO A 3 8.30 -16.45 -15.17
C PRO A 3 7.50 -15.68 -14.11
N VAL A 4 7.87 -15.79 -12.84
CA VAL A 4 7.25 -15.05 -11.73
C VAL A 4 7.57 -13.56 -11.86
N LEU A 5 8.83 -13.21 -12.13
CA LEU A 5 9.22 -11.82 -12.35
C LEU A 5 8.51 -11.23 -13.57
N LEU A 6 8.41 -11.98 -14.68
CA LEU A 6 7.68 -11.55 -15.87
C LEU A 6 6.22 -11.22 -15.55
N ARG A 7 5.53 -12.14 -14.85
CA ARG A 7 4.14 -11.97 -14.43
C ARG A 7 3.94 -10.72 -13.58
N VAL A 8 4.82 -10.49 -12.61
CA VAL A 8 4.73 -9.33 -11.72
C VAL A 8 5.01 -8.03 -12.48
N CYS A 9 5.98 -8.01 -13.40
CA CYS A 9 6.21 -6.87 -14.29
C CYS A 9 5.01 -6.58 -15.19
N LEU A 10 4.40 -7.61 -15.79
CA LEU A 10 3.18 -7.48 -16.59
C LEU A 10 2.03 -6.92 -15.76
N TYR A 11 1.87 -7.39 -14.52
CA TYR A 11 0.90 -6.85 -13.58
C TYR A 11 1.13 -5.36 -13.33
N PHE A 12 2.34 -4.93 -12.99
CA PHE A 12 2.63 -3.52 -12.74
C PHE A 12 2.42 -2.65 -13.99
N MET A 13 2.84 -3.11 -15.18
CA MET A 13 2.60 -2.37 -16.43
C MET A 13 1.10 -2.18 -16.70
N LEU A 14 0.30 -3.24 -16.50
CA LEU A 14 -1.15 -3.16 -16.65
C LEU A 14 -1.78 -2.26 -15.58
N ALA A 15 -1.32 -2.35 -14.34
CA ALA A 15 -1.76 -1.46 -13.25
C ALA A 15 -1.46 0.00 -13.60
N TYR A 16 -0.26 0.32 -14.09
CA TYR A 16 0.12 1.68 -14.49
C TYR A 16 -0.76 2.19 -15.63
N ALA A 17 -0.97 1.38 -16.67
CA ALA A 17 -1.84 1.74 -17.79
C ALA A 17 -3.27 2.08 -17.31
N LEU A 18 -3.86 1.22 -16.47
CA LEU A 18 -5.20 1.41 -15.92
C LEU A 18 -5.29 2.53 -14.86
N SER A 19 -4.15 2.97 -14.34
CA SER A 19 -4.09 4.04 -13.34
C SER A 19 -3.86 5.41 -13.97
N TRP A 20 -3.12 5.45 -15.08
CA TRP A 20 -2.69 6.69 -15.72
C TRP A 20 -3.45 7.00 -17.01
N PHE A 21 -4.37 6.13 -17.46
CA PHE A 21 -5.15 6.38 -18.69
C PHE A 21 -5.92 7.71 -18.66
N GLY A 22 -6.36 8.15 -17.48
CA GLY A 22 -7.03 9.44 -17.30
C GLY A 22 -6.14 10.62 -17.69
N ILE A 23 -4.82 10.52 -17.48
CA ILE A 23 -3.85 11.52 -17.94
C ILE A 23 -3.89 11.57 -19.47
N ALA A 24 -3.67 10.44 -20.15
CA ALA A 24 -3.69 10.41 -21.62
C ALA A 24 -5.02 10.88 -22.19
N GLY A 25 -6.14 10.47 -21.58
CA GLY A 25 -7.48 10.93 -21.94
C GLY A 25 -7.65 12.43 -21.81
N ASN A 26 -7.17 13.04 -20.72
CA ASN A 26 -7.25 14.47 -20.49
C ASN A 26 -6.38 15.29 -21.47
N TRP A 27 -5.28 14.72 -21.95
CA TRP A 27 -4.45 15.34 -23.01
C TRP A 27 -5.15 15.35 -24.38
N ILE A 28 -5.92 14.30 -24.70
CA ILE A 28 -6.67 14.18 -25.97
C ILE A 28 -7.97 14.99 -25.92
N TRP A 29 -8.71 14.87 -24.81
CA TRP A 29 -9.99 15.52 -24.58
C TRP A 29 -10.05 16.04 -23.14
N PRO A 30 -9.74 17.32 -22.91
CA PRO A 30 -9.77 17.90 -21.56
C PRO A 30 -11.16 17.79 -20.94
N SER A 31 -11.25 17.11 -19.80
CA SER A 31 -12.52 16.88 -19.11
C SER A 31 -12.30 16.57 -17.62
N PRO A 32 -13.14 17.12 -16.71
CA PRO A 32 -13.09 16.77 -15.30
C PRO A 32 -13.54 15.32 -15.02
N GLY A 33 -14.09 14.62 -16.02
CA GLY A 33 -14.52 13.22 -15.88
C GLY A 33 -13.39 12.20 -15.91
N TRP A 34 -12.17 12.59 -16.27
CA TRP A 34 -11.02 11.69 -16.24
C TRP A 34 -10.54 11.45 -14.81
N PRO A 35 -10.16 10.21 -14.45
CA PRO A 35 -9.59 9.93 -13.15
C PRO A 35 -8.12 10.38 -13.12
N THR A 36 -7.91 11.67 -12.94
CA THR A 36 -6.59 12.30 -12.80
C THR A 36 -6.35 12.76 -11.35
N PRO A 37 -5.09 12.78 -10.87
CA PRO A 37 -3.88 12.39 -11.59
C PRO A 37 -3.65 10.88 -11.62
N ILE A 38 -4.40 10.12 -10.82
CA ILE A 38 -4.30 8.67 -10.77
C ILE A 38 -5.67 8.03 -10.51
N ASN A 39 -5.94 6.90 -11.16
CA ASN A 39 -7.06 6.02 -10.82
C ASN A 39 -6.60 4.96 -9.81
N PRO A 40 -7.07 5.01 -8.53
CA PRO A 40 -6.65 4.06 -7.49
C PRO A 40 -7.13 2.62 -7.75
N LEU A 41 -8.07 2.42 -8.67
CA LEU A 41 -8.59 1.10 -9.02
C LEU A 41 -7.70 0.33 -9.99
N GLY A 42 -6.67 0.94 -10.59
CA GLY A 42 -5.80 0.27 -11.56
C GLY A 42 -5.17 -1.04 -11.04
N PRO A 43 -4.57 -1.07 -9.83
CA PRO A 43 -4.07 -2.31 -9.20
C PRO A 43 -5.15 -3.40 -9.04
N LEU A 44 -6.35 -3.01 -8.58
CA LEU A 44 -7.49 -3.90 -8.41
C LEU A 44 -7.94 -4.51 -9.74
N LEU A 45 -7.97 -3.72 -10.81
CA LEU A 45 -8.42 -4.16 -12.13
C LEU A 45 -7.35 -4.99 -12.86
N ALA A 46 -6.07 -4.67 -12.67
CA ALA A 46 -4.96 -5.34 -13.34
C ALA A 46 -4.80 -6.80 -12.92
N ALA A 47 -4.92 -7.10 -11.62
CA ALA A 47 -4.72 -8.45 -11.10
C ALA A 47 -5.69 -9.51 -11.67
N PRO A 48 -7.04 -9.34 -11.58
CA PRO A 48 -7.99 -10.31 -12.11
C PRO A 48 -7.94 -10.38 -13.64
N LEU A 49 -7.70 -9.25 -14.33
CA LEU A 49 -7.56 -9.24 -15.79
C LEU A 49 -6.35 -10.07 -16.23
N LEU A 50 -5.18 -9.86 -15.61
CA LEU A 50 -3.98 -10.63 -15.92
C LEU A 50 -4.17 -12.12 -15.62
N LEU A 51 -4.70 -12.47 -14.44
CA LEU A 51 -4.97 -13.85 -14.06
C LEU A 51 -5.96 -14.54 -15.00
N TRP A 52 -7.01 -13.82 -15.41
CA TRP A 52 -7.97 -14.35 -16.36
C TRP A 52 -7.34 -14.62 -17.73
N MET A 53 -6.50 -13.71 -18.22
CA MET A 53 -5.82 -13.84 -19.51
C MET A 53 -4.78 -14.95 -19.53
N LEU A 54 -4.05 -15.17 -18.43
CA LEU A 54 -2.94 -16.13 -18.37
C LEU A 54 -3.36 -17.53 -17.88
N ASP A 55 -4.26 -17.60 -16.90
CA ASP A 55 -4.55 -18.85 -16.16
C ASP A 55 -6.06 -19.17 -16.05
N GLY A 56 -6.91 -18.28 -16.57
CA GLY A 56 -8.36 -18.49 -16.62
C GLY A 56 -9.11 -18.26 -15.30
N ARG A 57 -10.39 -18.65 -15.31
CA ARG A 57 -11.35 -18.32 -14.22
C ARG A 57 -10.99 -18.94 -12.87
N ALA A 58 -10.34 -20.09 -12.86
CA ALA A 58 -9.97 -20.79 -11.62
C ALA A 58 -8.93 -19.99 -10.81
N ALA A 59 -7.90 -19.45 -11.49
CA ALA A 59 -6.88 -18.63 -10.85
C ALA A 59 -7.45 -17.32 -10.30
N MET A 60 -8.33 -16.66 -11.08
CA MET A 60 -9.07 -15.49 -10.63
C MET A 60 -9.90 -15.80 -9.37
N GLY A 61 -10.60 -16.94 -9.33
CA GLY A 61 -11.36 -17.38 -8.16
C GLY A 61 -10.48 -17.64 -6.93
N ALA A 62 -9.29 -18.21 -7.12
CA ALA A 62 -8.33 -18.42 -6.04
C ALA A 62 -7.79 -17.09 -5.48
N TRP A 63 -7.48 -16.13 -6.36
CA TRP A 63 -7.11 -14.77 -5.96
C TRP A 63 -8.25 -14.04 -5.23
N TRP A 64 -9.47 -14.10 -5.77
CA TRP A 64 -10.64 -13.48 -5.15
C TRP A 64 -10.86 -14.02 -3.73
N ARG A 65 -10.77 -15.34 -3.54
CA ARG A 65 -10.86 -15.96 -2.22
C ARG A 65 -9.78 -15.46 -1.27
N ARG A 66 -8.53 -15.30 -1.76
CA ARG A 66 -7.42 -14.78 -0.95
C ARG A 66 -7.69 -13.37 -0.44
N ILE A 67 -8.15 -12.47 -1.31
CA ILE A 67 -8.35 -11.07 -0.93
C ILE A 67 -9.65 -10.85 -0.12
N SER A 68 -10.67 -11.70 -0.33
CA SER A 68 -11.93 -11.63 0.42
C SER A 68 -11.90 -12.35 1.77
N THR A 69 -10.88 -13.18 2.04
CA THR A 69 -10.75 -13.88 3.32
C THR A 69 -10.32 -12.91 4.42
N VAL A 70 -11.25 -12.54 5.30
CA VAL A 70 -10.95 -11.76 6.50
C VAL A 70 -10.45 -12.69 7.60
N ARG A 71 -9.14 -12.69 7.83
CA ARG A 71 -8.49 -13.51 8.84
C ARG A 71 -7.28 -12.80 9.41
N ALA A 72 -7.18 -12.74 10.73
CA ALA A 72 -5.95 -12.58 11.49
C ALA A 72 -6.27 -12.67 12.99
N PRO A 73 -5.30 -13.00 13.85
CA PRO A 73 -5.45 -12.81 15.29
C PRO A 73 -5.75 -11.34 15.63
N ILE A 74 -6.64 -11.07 16.58
CA ILE A 74 -7.03 -9.70 16.96
C ILE A 74 -5.83 -8.82 17.32
N ARG A 75 -4.78 -9.39 17.93
CA ARG A 75 -3.53 -8.70 18.23
C ARG A 75 -2.85 -8.10 16.99
N ILE A 76 -2.96 -8.75 15.82
CA ILE A 76 -2.36 -8.27 14.58
C ILE A 76 -3.16 -7.07 14.04
N TYR A 77 -4.49 -7.09 14.13
CA TYR A 77 -5.32 -5.92 13.84
C TYR A 77 -5.04 -4.76 14.81
N ALA A 78 -4.90 -5.06 16.11
CA ALA A 78 -4.55 -4.05 17.11
C ALA A 78 -3.19 -3.40 16.81
N LEU A 79 -2.17 -4.20 16.46
CA LEU A 79 -0.87 -3.67 16.03
C LEU A 79 -1.00 -2.85 14.74
N ALA A 80 -1.76 -3.34 13.76
CA ALA A 80 -1.99 -2.64 12.50
C ALA A 80 -2.76 -1.33 12.67
N PHE A 81 -3.54 -1.15 13.74
CA PHE A 81 -4.27 0.09 13.98
C PHE A 81 -3.52 1.04 14.92
N PHE A 82 -3.11 0.56 16.09
CA PHE A 82 -2.58 1.43 17.15
C PHE A 82 -1.12 1.81 16.95
N VAL A 83 -0.28 0.95 16.37
CA VAL A 83 1.13 1.28 16.12
C VAL A 83 1.29 2.41 15.08
N PRO A 84 0.68 2.36 13.88
CA PRO A 84 0.78 3.50 12.96
C PRO A 84 0.13 4.76 13.54
N LEU A 85 -0.95 4.64 14.31
CA LEU A 85 -1.58 5.80 14.96
C LEU A 85 -0.64 6.44 15.99
N ALA A 86 0.10 5.65 16.76
CA ALA A 86 1.11 6.13 17.68
C ALA A 86 2.32 6.75 16.96
N ILE A 87 2.77 6.13 15.86
CA ILE A 87 3.81 6.69 14.97
C ILE A 87 3.39 8.06 14.43
N ILE A 88 2.13 8.16 13.98
CA ILE A 88 1.54 9.43 13.52
C ILE A 88 1.51 10.42 14.70
N GLY A 89 0.95 10.08 15.86
CA GLY A 89 0.96 11.01 17.00
C GLY A 89 2.37 11.50 17.38
N ALA A 90 3.34 10.59 17.43
CA ALA A 90 4.73 10.89 17.79
C ALA A 90 5.40 11.85 16.80
N ALA A 91 5.25 11.61 15.50
CA ALA A 91 5.86 12.50 14.52
C ALA A 91 5.22 13.92 14.58
N VAL A 92 3.92 14.07 14.92
CA VAL A 92 3.24 15.38 14.92
C VAL A 92 3.80 16.16 16.09
N LEU A 93 3.85 15.50 17.25
CA LEU A 93 4.39 16.06 18.48
C LEU A 93 5.85 16.49 18.30
N LEU A 94 6.68 15.66 17.66
CA LEU A 94 8.08 16.00 17.40
C LEU A 94 8.22 17.15 16.41
N SER A 95 7.43 17.19 15.33
CA SER A 95 7.41 18.34 14.41
C SER A 95 7.06 19.63 15.12
N ARG A 96 6.03 19.61 15.98
CA ARG A 96 5.66 20.80 16.76
C ARG A 96 6.75 21.18 17.76
N ALA A 97 7.41 20.20 18.39
CA ALA A 97 8.49 20.45 19.34
C ALA A 97 9.73 21.10 18.70
N VAL A 98 10.03 20.78 17.43
CA VAL A 98 11.11 21.44 16.66
C VAL A 98 10.65 22.73 15.97
N GLY A 99 9.45 23.23 16.29
CA GLY A 99 8.96 24.53 15.83
C GLY A 99 8.31 24.53 14.45
N THR A 100 7.97 23.37 13.87
CA THR A 100 7.24 23.32 12.59
C THR A 100 5.86 23.98 12.74
N PRO A 101 5.53 25.00 11.91
CA PRO A 101 4.21 25.62 11.91
C PRO A 101 3.12 24.59 11.64
N ALA A 102 2.07 24.59 12.45
CA ALA A 102 0.94 23.70 12.28
C ALA A 102 -0.36 24.38 12.74
N GLY A 103 -1.35 24.36 11.85
CA GLY A 103 -2.70 24.89 12.07
C GLY A 103 -3.53 24.04 13.03
N PRO A 104 -4.81 24.44 13.23
CA PRO A 104 -5.74 23.65 14.02
C PRO A 104 -6.03 22.30 13.35
N LEU A 105 -6.47 21.33 14.15
CA LEU A 105 -7.03 20.10 13.61
C LEU A 105 -8.27 20.43 12.77
N PRO A 106 -8.51 19.71 11.66
CA PRO A 106 -9.73 19.92 10.90
C PRO A 106 -10.95 19.59 11.76
N ALA A 107 -11.99 20.41 11.68
CA ALA A 107 -13.28 20.11 12.30
C ALA A 107 -14.01 19.05 11.45
N TYR A 108 -14.24 17.87 12.03
CA TYR A 108 -15.00 16.81 11.39
C TYR A 108 -16.40 16.74 11.99
N SER A 109 -17.42 16.78 11.14
CA SER A 109 -18.80 16.51 11.53
C SER A 109 -19.02 15.02 11.78
N ALA A 110 -20.14 14.66 12.43
CA ALA A 110 -20.53 13.25 12.56
C ALA A 110 -20.68 12.56 11.19
N GLY A 111 -21.08 13.29 10.15
CA GLY A 111 -21.17 12.78 8.78
C GLY A 111 -19.79 12.42 8.19
N ASP A 112 -18.77 13.22 8.44
CA ASP A 112 -17.40 12.96 7.98
C ASP A 112 -16.81 11.72 8.64
N TRP A 113 -17.16 11.46 9.90
CA TRP A 113 -16.77 10.25 10.61
C TRP A 113 -17.54 9.02 10.12
N LEU A 114 -18.87 9.12 9.95
CA LEU A 114 -19.72 7.99 9.58
C LEU A 114 -19.56 7.57 8.11
N MET A 115 -19.31 8.52 7.21
CA MET A 115 -19.17 8.24 5.77
C MET A 115 -17.73 8.25 5.30
N GLY A 116 -16.89 9.15 5.81
CA GLY A 116 -15.50 9.27 5.37
C GLY A 116 -14.64 8.07 5.77
N ILE A 117 -14.84 7.50 6.97
CA ILE A 117 -14.10 6.32 7.42
C ILE A 117 -14.37 5.10 6.51
N PRO A 118 -15.63 4.66 6.29
CA PRO A 118 -15.89 3.51 5.42
C PRO A 118 -15.47 3.76 3.98
N LEU A 119 -15.71 4.97 3.44
CA LEU A 119 -15.35 5.29 2.06
C LEU A 119 -13.84 5.22 1.83
N VAL A 120 -13.04 5.82 2.72
CA VAL A 120 -11.58 5.77 2.59
C VAL A 120 -11.07 4.34 2.71
N ALA A 121 -11.59 3.54 3.65
CA ALA A 121 -11.17 2.15 3.82
C ALA A 121 -11.51 1.27 2.60
N VAL A 122 -12.71 1.43 2.02
CA VAL A 122 -13.23 0.57 0.95
C VAL A 122 -12.75 0.99 -0.44
N PHE A 123 -12.54 2.29 -0.68
CA PHE A 123 -12.19 2.80 -2.02
C PHE A 123 -10.72 3.20 -2.18
N GLY A 124 -9.92 3.20 -1.11
CA GLY A 124 -8.46 3.41 -1.20
C GLY A 124 -7.66 2.14 -0.93
N PRO A 125 -7.38 1.80 0.34
CA PRO A 125 -6.48 0.70 0.69
C PRO A 125 -6.85 -0.68 0.14
N ALA A 126 -8.11 -1.11 0.27
CA ALA A 126 -8.47 -2.47 -0.12
C ALA A 126 -8.30 -2.74 -1.63
N PRO A 127 -8.76 -1.87 -2.55
CA PRO A 127 -8.48 -1.98 -3.97
C PRO A 127 -6.99 -2.07 -4.29
N GLU A 128 -6.16 -1.17 -3.76
CA GLU A 128 -4.72 -1.14 -4.02
C GLU A 128 -4.04 -2.45 -3.57
N GLU A 129 -4.31 -2.84 -2.33
CA GLU A 129 -3.66 -3.98 -1.68
C GLU A 129 -4.10 -5.34 -2.24
N SER A 130 -5.28 -5.41 -2.84
CA SER A 130 -5.76 -6.61 -3.54
C SER A 130 -4.82 -7.03 -4.68
N GLY A 131 -4.22 -6.06 -5.37
CA GLY A 131 -3.27 -6.31 -6.44
C GLY A 131 -1.84 -6.39 -5.91
N PHE A 132 -1.39 -5.39 -5.15
CA PHE A 132 0.00 -5.33 -4.66
C PHE A 132 0.34 -6.52 -3.75
N ARG A 133 -0.53 -6.86 -2.80
CA ARG A 133 -0.28 -7.94 -1.82
C ARG A 133 -1.00 -9.22 -2.22
N GLY A 134 -2.24 -9.09 -2.68
CA GLY A 134 -3.06 -10.25 -3.08
C GLY A 134 -2.55 -10.97 -4.34
N LEU A 135 -1.83 -10.29 -5.23
CA LEU A 135 -1.14 -10.90 -6.38
C LEU A 135 0.39 -10.75 -6.28
N ALA A 136 0.94 -9.53 -6.35
CA ALA A 136 2.38 -9.36 -6.60
C ALA A 136 3.26 -9.90 -5.46
N GLN A 137 2.90 -9.65 -4.19
CA GLN A 137 3.64 -10.21 -3.05
C GLN A 137 3.52 -11.72 -2.98
N HIS A 138 2.33 -12.25 -3.19
CA HIS A 138 2.07 -13.69 -3.23
C HIS A 138 2.93 -14.39 -4.29
N GLU A 139 3.10 -13.78 -5.46
CA GLU A 139 3.96 -14.28 -6.53
C GLU A 139 5.45 -14.14 -6.19
N LEU A 140 5.93 -12.93 -5.88
CA LEU A 140 7.35 -12.67 -5.63
C LEU A 140 7.94 -13.50 -4.49
N GLN A 141 7.16 -13.79 -3.45
CA GLN A 141 7.63 -14.61 -2.33
C GLN A 141 7.88 -16.09 -2.68
N GLN A 142 7.52 -16.54 -3.89
CA GLN A 142 7.86 -17.88 -4.36
C GLN A 142 9.35 -18.02 -4.74
N ILE A 143 10.00 -16.90 -5.06
CA ILE A 143 11.38 -16.85 -5.57
C ILE A 143 12.28 -15.86 -4.80
N LEU A 144 11.70 -14.93 -4.04
CA LEU A 144 12.40 -13.93 -3.24
C LEU A 144 12.05 -14.08 -1.76
N SER A 145 12.94 -13.58 -0.89
CA SER A 145 12.58 -13.39 0.52
C SER A 145 11.45 -12.37 0.65
N PRO A 146 10.58 -12.47 1.67
CA PRO A 146 9.55 -11.48 1.97
C PRO A 146 10.05 -10.04 2.00
N PHE A 147 11.22 -9.79 2.59
CA PHE A 147 11.84 -8.48 2.58
C PHE A 147 12.15 -7.99 1.15
N ALA A 148 12.79 -8.81 0.33
CA ALA A 148 13.10 -8.45 -1.06
C ALA A 148 11.83 -8.24 -1.89
N ALA A 149 10.83 -9.12 -1.76
CA ALA A 149 9.54 -8.98 -2.42
C ALA A 149 8.85 -7.66 -2.03
N ALA A 150 8.89 -7.29 -0.74
CA ALA A 150 8.34 -6.04 -0.25
C ALA A 150 9.02 -4.80 -0.83
N LEU A 151 10.35 -4.83 -1.00
CA LEU A 151 11.09 -3.72 -1.63
C LEU A 151 10.75 -3.58 -3.11
N TRP A 152 10.64 -4.69 -3.84
CA TRP A 152 10.18 -4.69 -5.24
C TRP A 152 8.79 -4.05 -5.38
N ILE A 153 7.86 -4.42 -4.48
CA ILE A 153 6.52 -3.84 -4.47
C ILE A 153 6.57 -2.37 -4.08
N GLY A 154 7.35 -2.00 -3.06
CA GLY A 154 7.51 -0.62 -2.62
C GLY A 154 8.04 0.29 -3.74
N ALA A 155 9.01 -0.19 -4.53
CA ALA A 155 9.50 0.50 -5.71
C ALA A 155 8.42 0.62 -6.80
N GLY A 156 7.66 -0.44 -7.06
CA GLY A 156 6.53 -0.41 -8.00
C GLY A 156 5.44 0.58 -7.57
N VAL A 157 5.12 0.62 -6.29
CA VAL A 157 4.17 1.60 -5.72
C VAL A 157 4.73 3.02 -5.80
N ALA A 158 6.01 3.25 -5.54
CA ALA A 158 6.61 4.58 -5.70
C ALA A 158 6.56 5.06 -7.16
N ILE A 159 6.84 4.17 -8.13
CA ILE A 159 6.70 4.46 -9.56
C ILE A 159 5.24 4.79 -9.89
N TRP A 160 4.29 4.01 -9.37
CA TRP A 160 2.85 4.24 -9.56
C TRP A 160 2.42 5.66 -9.15
N HIS A 161 3.01 6.20 -8.09
CA HIS A 161 2.76 7.56 -7.57
C HIS A 161 3.50 8.69 -8.31
N ILE A 162 4.31 8.41 -9.35
CA ILE A 162 5.04 9.45 -10.11
C ILE A 162 4.17 10.64 -10.53
N PRO A 163 2.95 10.46 -11.08
CA PRO A 163 2.11 11.59 -11.44
C PRO A 163 1.82 12.54 -10.27
N LEU A 164 1.66 12.01 -9.05
CA LEU A 164 1.42 12.80 -7.84
C LEU A 164 2.68 13.55 -7.38
N PHE A 165 3.86 12.94 -7.52
CA PHE A 165 5.13 13.63 -7.24
C PHE A 165 5.37 14.78 -8.22
N LEU A 166 5.02 14.61 -9.50
CA LEU A 166 5.20 15.64 -10.53
C LEU A 166 4.24 16.83 -10.39
N LEU A 167 3.13 16.65 -9.68
CA LEU A 167 2.12 17.69 -9.45
C LEU A 167 2.24 18.32 -8.05
N ASP A 168 3.29 18.00 -7.30
CA ASP A 168 3.51 18.42 -5.90
C ASP A 168 2.39 18.01 -4.93
N ASP A 169 1.52 17.07 -5.33
CA ASP A 169 0.47 16.49 -4.49
C ASP A 169 1.05 15.54 -3.43
N LEU A 170 2.23 14.96 -3.70
CA LEU A 170 2.99 14.16 -2.74
C LEU A 170 4.43 14.67 -2.61
N PRO A 171 4.92 14.91 -1.38
CA PRO A 171 6.32 15.26 -1.17
C PRO A 171 7.27 14.09 -1.47
N PRO A 172 8.43 14.30 -2.13
CA PRO A 172 9.35 13.21 -2.50
C PRO A 172 9.82 12.32 -1.34
N VAL A 173 9.90 12.86 -0.12
CA VAL A 173 10.26 12.11 1.11
C VAL A 173 9.33 10.91 1.35
N ILE A 174 8.08 10.97 0.89
CA ILE A 174 7.13 9.85 0.99
C ILE A 174 7.61 8.64 0.21
N SER A 175 8.42 8.78 -0.85
CA SER A 175 8.98 7.64 -1.58
C SER A 175 9.73 6.67 -0.65
N VAL A 176 10.48 7.20 0.31
CA VAL A 176 11.21 6.39 1.31
C VAL A 176 10.22 5.73 2.27
N THR A 177 9.19 6.46 2.70
CA THR A 177 8.09 5.88 3.50
C THR A 177 7.39 4.75 2.76
N LEU A 178 7.13 4.87 1.46
CA LEU A 178 6.48 3.83 0.64
C LEU A 178 7.28 2.53 0.63
N LEU A 179 8.62 2.61 0.51
CA LEU A 179 9.48 1.43 0.61
C LEU A 179 9.46 0.84 2.02
N ALA A 180 9.60 1.67 3.05
CA ALA A 180 9.63 1.19 4.44
C ALA A 180 8.29 0.56 4.87
N VAL A 181 7.17 1.22 4.58
CA VAL A 181 5.84 0.71 4.91
C VAL A 181 5.52 -0.56 4.12
N SER A 182 6.02 -0.71 2.88
CA SER A 182 5.82 -1.93 2.11
C SER A 182 6.38 -3.17 2.82
N VAL A 183 7.50 -3.02 3.54
CA VAL A 183 8.07 -4.10 4.38
C VAL A 183 7.17 -4.41 5.58
N VAL A 184 6.61 -3.39 6.23
CA VAL A 184 5.65 -3.58 7.33
C VAL A 184 4.36 -4.25 6.84
N TYR A 185 3.86 -3.86 5.66
CA TYR A 185 2.71 -4.52 5.02
C TYR A 185 3.00 -5.97 4.71
N ALA A 186 4.20 -6.27 4.23
CA ALA A 186 4.58 -7.64 3.94
C ALA A 186 4.59 -8.50 5.21
N TRP A 187 5.12 -7.96 6.32
CA TRP A 187 5.06 -8.61 7.62
C TRP A 187 3.61 -8.80 8.10
N LEU A 188 2.74 -7.79 7.99
CA LEU A 188 1.33 -7.89 8.37
C LEU A 188 0.57 -8.92 7.52
N PHE A 189 0.87 -9.00 6.22
CA PHE A 189 0.31 -9.98 5.31
C PHE A 189 0.65 -11.41 5.76
N ILE A 190 1.92 -11.65 6.10
CA ILE A 190 2.41 -12.95 6.56
C ILE A 190 1.85 -13.29 7.94
N ALA A 191 2.00 -12.38 8.90
CA ALA A 191 1.58 -12.60 10.29
C ALA A 191 0.04 -12.70 10.44
N GLY A 192 -0.70 -12.02 9.58
CA GLY A 192 -2.16 -12.07 9.54
C GLY A 192 -2.72 -13.23 8.71
N GLY A 193 -2.00 -13.65 7.66
CA GLY A 193 -2.48 -14.64 6.69
C GLY A 193 -3.58 -14.09 5.77
N SER A 194 -3.75 -12.76 5.70
CA SER A 194 -4.67 -12.06 4.78
C SER A 194 -4.24 -10.61 4.57
N ILE A 195 -4.87 -9.92 3.62
CA ILE A 195 -4.61 -8.49 3.34
C ILE A 195 -5.28 -7.55 4.36
N TRP A 196 -6.20 -8.02 5.20
CA TRP A 196 -7.04 -7.11 5.97
C TRP A 196 -6.30 -6.36 7.10
N PRO A 197 -5.30 -6.95 7.79
CA PRO A 197 -4.50 -6.19 8.74
C PRO A 197 -3.68 -5.09 8.07
N LEU A 198 -3.05 -5.34 6.93
CA LEU A 198 -2.29 -4.28 6.25
C LEU A 198 -3.22 -3.23 5.63
N VAL A 199 -4.41 -3.60 5.14
CA VAL A 199 -5.48 -2.66 4.75
C VAL A 199 -5.89 -1.77 5.93
N THR A 200 -5.91 -2.31 7.15
CA THR A 200 -6.18 -1.53 8.37
C THR A 200 -5.07 -0.51 8.63
N LEU A 201 -3.81 -0.90 8.52
CA LEU A 201 -2.66 0.02 8.66
C LEU A 201 -2.73 1.13 7.61
N HIS A 202 -2.94 0.73 6.34
CA HIS A 202 -3.02 1.65 5.21
C HIS A 202 -4.18 2.63 5.38
N PHE A 203 -5.35 2.16 5.85
CA PHE A 203 -6.44 3.04 6.24
C PHE A 203 -6.02 4.06 7.30
N VAL A 204 -5.30 3.64 8.34
CA VAL A 204 -4.84 4.56 9.38
C VAL A 204 -3.91 5.63 8.81
N GLN A 205 -3.00 5.26 7.89
CA GLN A 205 -2.14 6.23 7.22
C GLN A 205 -2.91 7.20 6.35
N ASN A 206 -3.83 6.71 5.50
CA ASN A 206 -4.56 7.58 4.59
C ASN A 206 -5.50 8.51 5.36
N TYR A 207 -6.26 7.96 6.30
CA TYR A 207 -7.27 8.71 7.04
C TYR A 207 -6.64 9.57 8.14
N PHE A 208 -6.04 8.96 9.16
CA PHE A 208 -5.50 9.72 10.28
C PHE A 208 -4.22 10.46 9.89
N GLY A 209 -3.33 9.83 9.12
CA GLY A 209 -2.09 10.45 8.68
C GLY A 209 -2.31 11.55 7.63
N GLY A 210 -3.00 11.25 6.54
CA GLY A 210 -3.21 12.17 5.43
C GLY A 210 -4.36 13.15 5.64
N GLN A 211 -5.57 12.63 5.88
CA GLN A 211 -6.80 13.45 5.88
C GLN A 211 -7.07 14.18 7.21
N TYR A 212 -6.45 13.75 8.31
CA TYR A 212 -6.67 14.33 9.64
C TYR A 212 -5.45 15.11 10.16
N PHE A 213 -4.42 14.41 10.66
CA PHE A 213 -3.25 15.06 11.26
C PHE A 213 -2.36 15.76 10.23
N GLY A 214 -2.19 15.18 9.04
CA GLY A 214 -1.38 15.76 7.97
C GLY A 214 -1.88 17.13 7.51
N ARG A 215 -3.21 17.35 7.53
CA ARG A 215 -3.83 18.64 7.18
C ARG A 215 -3.50 19.79 8.14
N MET A 216 -2.88 19.51 9.30
CA MET A 216 -2.37 20.56 10.17
C MET A 216 -1.17 21.28 9.55
N PHE A 217 -0.42 20.63 8.67
CA PHE A 217 0.82 21.15 8.09
C PHE A 217 0.56 21.67 6.68
N ALA A 218 1.00 22.89 6.38
CA ALA A 218 0.98 23.38 5.00
C ALA A 218 1.92 22.53 4.13
N PRO A 219 1.68 22.39 2.81
CA PRO A 219 2.52 21.56 1.94
C PRO A 219 4.02 21.87 2.07
N LYS A 220 4.40 23.15 2.13
CA LYS A 220 5.79 23.61 2.33
C LYS A 220 6.42 23.17 3.65
N ASP A 221 5.63 22.98 4.70
CA ASP A 221 6.07 22.66 6.06
C ASP A 221 5.93 21.15 6.38
N SER A 222 5.28 20.40 5.49
CA SER A 222 4.97 18.97 5.67
C SER A 222 6.22 18.07 5.72
N HIS A 223 7.34 18.51 5.15
CA HIS A 223 8.57 17.71 5.01
C HIS A 223 9.16 17.28 6.36
N VAL A 224 9.08 18.11 7.40
CA VAL A 224 9.60 17.76 8.74
C VAL A 224 8.78 16.63 9.36
N TRP A 225 7.46 16.77 9.33
CA TRP A 225 6.50 15.78 9.81
C TRP A 225 6.60 14.46 9.07
N LEU A 226 6.66 14.51 7.74
CA LEU A 226 6.86 13.32 6.91
C LEU A 226 8.24 12.70 7.11
N GLY A 227 9.26 13.51 7.44
CA GLY A 227 10.59 13.04 7.83
C GLY A 227 10.55 12.19 9.10
N PHE A 228 9.91 12.67 10.17
CA PHE A 228 9.73 11.87 11.39
C PHE A 228 8.87 10.62 11.15
N LEU A 229 7.81 10.73 10.35
CA LEU A 229 6.99 9.59 9.94
C LEU A 229 7.86 8.52 9.25
N THR A 230 8.67 8.94 8.28
CA THR A 230 9.62 8.08 7.55
C THR A 230 10.58 7.40 8.51
N LEU A 231 11.17 8.17 9.43
CA LEU A 231 12.10 7.67 10.44
C LEU A 231 11.47 6.58 11.30
N PHE A 232 10.24 6.78 11.79
CA PHE A 232 9.57 5.79 12.63
C PHE A 232 9.21 4.51 11.87
N TYR A 233 8.80 4.60 10.60
CA TYR A 233 8.62 3.41 9.76
C TYR A 233 9.94 2.69 9.51
N ALA A 234 11.04 3.42 9.26
CA ALA A 234 12.36 2.83 9.12
C ALA A 234 12.82 2.12 10.41
N ILE A 235 12.55 2.70 11.59
CA ILE A 235 12.79 2.06 12.88
C ILE A 235 11.95 0.78 13.01
N TRP A 236 10.67 0.81 12.64
CA TRP A 236 9.83 -0.39 12.67
C TRP A 236 10.39 -1.48 11.75
N VAL A 237 10.82 -1.14 10.54
CA VAL A 237 11.51 -2.06 9.63
C VAL A 237 12.76 -2.64 10.26
N ALA A 238 13.62 -1.81 10.88
CA ALA A 238 14.82 -2.28 11.55
C ALA A 238 14.51 -3.27 12.68
N ILE A 239 13.45 -3.00 13.47
CA ILE A 239 12.98 -3.92 14.52
C ILE A 239 12.48 -5.24 13.92
N LEU A 240 11.73 -5.19 12.81
CA LEU A 240 11.25 -6.40 12.13
C LEU A 240 12.41 -7.23 11.59
N LEU A 241 13.39 -6.59 10.95
CA LEU A 241 14.57 -7.28 10.43
C LEU A 241 15.42 -7.88 11.55
N TRP A 242 15.57 -7.17 12.67
CA TRP A 242 16.28 -7.69 13.84
C TRP A 242 15.58 -8.91 14.45
N LYS A 243 14.25 -8.89 14.57
CA LYS A 243 13.48 -9.99 15.20
C LYS A 243 13.22 -11.17 14.28
N CYS A 244 12.98 -10.91 13.00
CA CYS A 244 12.45 -11.89 12.04
C CYS A 244 13.39 -12.17 10.87
N GLY A 245 14.47 -11.40 10.71
CA GLY A 245 15.31 -11.44 9.54
C GLY A 245 14.57 -11.07 8.25
N PRO A 246 15.17 -11.36 7.07
CA PRO A 246 14.53 -11.09 5.78
C PRO A 246 13.30 -11.95 5.50
N ALA A 247 13.05 -12.98 6.33
CA ALA A 247 11.87 -13.83 6.25
C ALA A 247 10.59 -13.16 6.79
N LEU A 248 10.69 -12.08 7.57
CA LEU A 248 9.54 -11.35 8.13
C LEU A 248 8.50 -12.27 8.81
N GLY A 249 8.95 -13.36 9.43
CA GLY A 249 8.10 -14.31 10.14
C GLY A 249 7.52 -15.45 9.29
N LEU A 250 7.82 -15.50 7.98
CA LEU A 250 7.44 -16.61 7.12
C LEU A 250 8.22 -17.88 7.53
N ARG A 251 7.52 -18.98 7.81
CA ARG A 251 8.15 -20.24 8.23
C ARG A 251 8.57 -21.07 7.02
N GLN A 252 9.66 -21.83 7.15
CA GLN A 252 10.08 -22.78 6.11
C GLN A 252 8.97 -23.81 5.85
N GLY A 253 8.59 -23.98 4.58
CA GLY A 253 7.51 -24.86 4.15
C GLY A 253 6.12 -24.20 4.02
N GLU A 254 5.92 -23.00 4.58
CA GLU A 254 4.74 -22.16 4.30
C GLU A 254 4.94 -21.41 2.98
N VAL A 255 5.05 -22.15 1.86
CA VAL A 255 4.98 -21.51 0.53
C VAL A 255 3.51 -21.26 0.22
N LEU A 256 3.15 -20.00 -0.01
CA LEU A 256 1.81 -19.67 -0.48
C LEU A 256 1.58 -20.40 -1.82
N PRO A 257 0.48 -21.16 -2.01
CA PRO A 257 0.28 -21.98 -3.20
C PRO A 257 0.41 -21.15 -4.49
N SER A 258 1.23 -21.60 -5.44
CA SER A 258 1.50 -20.82 -6.66
C SER A 258 0.21 -20.57 -7.45
N SER A 259 0.04 -19.35 -7.98
CA SER A 259 -1.04 -19.12 -8.97
C SER A 259 -0.70 -19.71 -10.34
N ILE A 260 0.57 -20.02 -10.58
CA ILE A 260 1.07 -20.62 -11.81
C ILE A 260 0.74 -22.12 -11.82
N PRO A 261 0.01 -22.63 -12.83
CA PRO A 261 -0.16 -24.06 -13.05
C PRO A 261 1.17 -24.77 -13.26
N ARG A 262 1.34 -26.00 -12.74
CA ARG A 262 2.58 -26.80 -12.87
C ARG A 262 3.08 -26.99 -14.31
N GLN A 263 2.23 -26.78 -15.32
CA GLN A 263 2.55 -26.98 -16.73
C GLN A 263 3.39 -25.87 -17.36
N LEU A 264 3.68 -24.78 -16.63
CA LEU A 264 4.51 -23.66 -17.08
C LEU A 264 5.86 -23.55 -16.33
N LYS A 265 6.25 -24.60 -15.58
CA LYS A 265 7.55 -24.70 -14.91
C LYS A 265 8.52 -25.55 -15.71
#